data_AF-M9LQA8-F1
#
_entry.id   AF-M9LQA8-F1
#
_cell.length_a   1.000
_cell.length_b   1.000
_cell.length_c   1.000
_cell.angle_alpha   90.00
_cell.angle_beta   90.00
_cell.angle_gamma   90.00
#
_symmetry.space_group_name_H-M   'P 1'
#
loop_
_entity.id
_entity.type
_entity.pdbx_description
1 polymer ?
#
loop_
_entity_poly.entity_id
_entity_poly.type
_entity_poly.pdbx_seq_one_letter_code
_entity_poly.pdbx_strand_id
1 'polypeptide(L)'
;MDMNRGERIRRGYERGGEAGGTSRLPSAAAAGEDGDGVLTVAAAPVSEASVELPPRPAESTWTEEQWQAIVNGGENMLVAAAAGSGKTAVLVERIIRRISDESARRQVDQLLVATFTKAAAAEMRERIRLALERKLEANPDSEHLRRQLVLLNRASITTLHSFCLEVIQRHFQAVQLDPAFRVANETEIELLRQDVLEELFEEHYASKEPSFTRMVDWFSGERNDEAAFRLVHRLYDFSRSHPWPEEWLDGMTASFSPADIAELGRSPWTDSMMAAARLTLNGIVKLLRQAITLTTAPGGPEPYRAALEQELAGAAALADAASSVPWERMHESFGLLSFGRLAACRGEQVDKELQEQVKRLRDQAKKRLQQVRDELFRRTPEQFLQELHAIRPVLEVLTSVVREFGARFEAAKRAKGWLDFADLEHYCLRILREPSSTPERPVPSAAALQYQEQFTEILLDEYQDTNRVQEAIVDLITRPGRGNRFMVGDVKQSIVRP
;
A
#
# COMPACT_ATOMS: atom_id res chain seq x y z
N MET A 1 37.76 0.06 35.15
CA MET A 1 38.58 -0.77 34.23
C MET A 1 37.70 -1.14 33.04
N ASP A 2 37.11 -0.18 32.33
CA ASP A 2 37.69 0.89 31.50
C ASP A 2 38.50 0.41 30.29
N MET A 3 38.02 0.88 29.12
CA MET A 3 38.64 0.98 27.81
C MET A 3 38.97 -0.32 27.07
N ASN A 4 38.03 -0.80 26.21
CA ASN A 4 38.31 -1.35 24.86
C ASN A 4 37.10 -2.08 24.25
N ARG A 5 36.02 -1.37 23.91
CA ARG A 5 34.97 -1.89 23.01
C ARG A 5 34.84 -1.13 21.68
N GLY A 6 35.32 0.11 21.61
CA GLY A 6 35.19 0.96 20.41
C GLY A 6 36.12 0.61 19.23
N GLU A 7 37.21 -0.14 19.43
CA GLU A 7 38.22 -0.33 18.37
C GLU A 7 38.08 -1.63 17.56
N ARG A 8 37.08 -2.48 17.82
CA ARG A 8 36.92 -3.76 17.09
C ARG A 8 35.97 -3.73 15.88
N ILE A 9 35.34 -2.59 15.59
CA ILE A 9 34.30 -2.49 14.53
C ILE A 9 34.90 -2.17 13.14
N ARG A 10 36.16 -1.70 13.06
CA ARG A 10 36.79 -1.26 11.78
C ARG A 10 37.37 -2.37 10.87
N ARG A 11 37.15 -3.66 11.14
CA ARG A 11 37.65 -4.76 10.28
C ARG A 11 36.58 -5.82 10.04
N GLY A 12 35.59 -5.48 9.24
CA GLY A 12 34.56 -6.42 8.77
C GLY A 12 33.89 -6.06 7.45
N TYR A 13 34.20 -4.90 6.86
CA TYR A 13 33.68 -4.49 5.56
C TYR A 13 34.61 -4.92 4.44
N GLU A 14 34.64 -6.22 4.16
CA GLU A 14 35.05 -6.79 2.87
C GLU A 14 34.84 -8.30 2.91
N ARG A 15 34.01 -8.81 2.00
CA ARG A 15 33.66 -10.22 1.68
C ARG A 15 32.40 -10.76 2.34
N GLY A 16 31.41 -11.05 1.50
CA GLY A 16 30.27 -11.90 1.85
C GLY A 16 29.19 -11.92 0.78
N GLY A 17 29.55 -12.38 -0.43
CA GLY A 17 28.56 -12.73 -1.44
C GLY A 17 27.89 -14.08 -1.16
N GLU A 18 26.63 -14.16 -1.60
CA GLU A 18 25.81 -15.34 -1.91
C GLU A 18 25.00 -16.07 -0.82
N ALA A 19 23.78 -16.39 -1.29
CA ALA A 19 22.91 -17.53 -0.98
C ALA A 19 22.00 -17.47 0.26
N GLY A 20 20.77 -16.95 0.05
CA GLY A 20 19.61 -17.16 0.91
C GLY A 20 18.40 -17.57 0.09
N GLY A 21 18.19 -18.87 -0.09
CA GLY A 21 17.04 -19.43 -0.80
C GLY A 21 15.72 -19.21 -0.06
N THR A 22 14.78 -18.52 -0.69
CA THR A 22 13.42 -18.33 -0.18
C THR A 22 12.57 -19.56 -0.51
N SER A 23 12.11 -20.24 0.54
CA SER A 23 11.07 -21.27 0.51
C SER A 23 9.78 -20.70 -0.09
N ARG A 24 9.41 -21.21 -1.27
CA ARG A 24 8.14 -20.91 -1.96
C ARG A 24 7.04 -21.76 -1.35
N LEU A 25 5.98 -21.11 -0.83
CA LEU A 25 4.68 -21.74 -0.62
C LEU A 25 3.94 -21.85 -1.97
N PRO A 26 3.19 -22.94 -2.22
CA PRO A 26 2.65 -23.24 -3.53
C PRO A 26 1.50 -22.29 -3.91
N SER A 27 1.67 -21.65 -5.06
CA SER A 27 0.64 -20.94 -5.83
C SER A 27 -0.44 -21.93 -6.29
N ALA A 28 -1.70 -21.67 -5.94
CA ALA A 28 -2.84 -22.35 -6.51
C ALA A 28 -3.15 -21.74 -7.89
N ALA A 29 -2.83 -22.48 -8.96
CA ALA A 29 -3.26 -22.18 -10.31
C ALA A 29 -4.05 -23.38 -10.84
N ALA A 30 -5.31 -23.13 -11.23
CA ALA A 30 -6.00 -23.71 -12.40
C ALA A 30 -7.50 -23.41 -12.32
N ALA A 31 -7.97 -22.44 -13.11
CA ALA A 31 -9.32 -22.45 -13.69
C ALA A 31 -9.42 -21.43 -14.83
N GLY A 32 -9.45 -21.95 -16.06
CA GLY A 32 -10.26 -21.45 -17.19
C GLY A 32 -9.94 -20.09 -17.80
N GLU A 33 -9.23 -20.09 -18.93
CA GLU A 33 -9.29 -19.06 -19.97
C GLU A 33 -10.64 -19.13 -20.70
N ASP A 34 -11.22 -17.94 -20.94
CA ASP A 34 -12.15 -17.54 -22.01
C ASP A 34 -13.20 -16.55 -21.46
N GLY A 35 -13.04 -15.27 -21.80
CA GLY A 35 -14.03 -14.24 -21.49
C GLY A 35 -13.54 -12.85 -21.91
N ASP A 36 -14.22 -12.25 -22.89
CA ASP A 36 -14.05 -10.87 -23.32
C ASP A 36 -13.83 -9.94 -22.12
N GLY A 37 -12.69 -9.25 -22.11
CA GLY A 37 -12.30 -8.35 -21.03
C GLY A 37 -13.18 -7.11 -21.00
N VAL A 38 -14.25 -7.15 -20.19
CA VAL A 38 -15.19 -6.04 -20.01
C VAL A 38 -14.50 -4.89 -19.26
N LEU A 39 -14.46 -3.72 -19.89
CA LEU A 39 -14.06 -2.45 -19.27
C LEU A 39 -15.20 -2.01 -18.34
N THR A 40 -14.92 -1.74 -17.06
CA THR A 40 -15.97 -1.26 -16.14
C THR A 40 -15.71 0.19 -15.78
N VAL A 41 -16.68 1.08 -16.07
CA VAL A 41 -16.62 2.49 -15.68
C VAL A 41 -17.34 2.66 -14.35
N ALA A 42 -16.60 2.97 -13.28
CA ALA A 42 -17.19 3.30 -11.99
C ALA A 42 -17.26 4.84 -11.87
N ALA A 43 -18.44 5.41 -12.09
CA ALA A 43 -18.75 6.78 -11.72
C ALA A 43 -19.30 6.81 -10.27
N ALA A 44 -18.89 7.79 -9.46
CA ALA A 44 -19.45 7.99 -8.13
C ALA A 44 -20.96 8.36 -8.24
N PRO A 45 -21.83 7.96 -7.30
CA PRO A 45 -23.27 8.14 -7.46
C PRO A 45 -23.73 9.51 -6.96
N VAL A 46 -24.10 10.47 -7.84
CA VAL A 46 -25.09 11.51 -7.48
C VAL A 46 -25.80 12.16 -8.69
N SER A 47 -27.12 12.34 -8.54
CA SER A 47 -27.98 13.42 -9.09
C SER A 47 -28.09 13.59 -10.62
N GLU A 48 -29.31 13.37 -11.10
CA GLU A 48 -29.84 13.63 -12.45
C GLU A 48 -29.52 15.04 -12.98
N ALA A 49 -28.43 15.15 -13.71
CA ALA A 49 -28.30 16.08 -14.81
C ALA A 49 -27.67 15.29 -15.96
N SER A 50 -28.53 14.67 -16.76
CA SER A 50 -28.16 13.91 -17.95
C SER A 50 -27.50 14.83 -18.97
N VAL A 51 -26.17 14.89 -18.93
CA VAL A 51 -25.37 15.35 -20.07
C VAL A 51 -25.60 14.31 -21.16
N GLU A 52 -26.38 14.64 -22.19
CA GLU A 52 -26.53 13.79 -23.38
C GLU A 52 -25.15 13.56 -23.99
N LEU A 53 -24.64 12.33 -23.82
CA LEU A 53 -23.36 11.92 -24.38
C LEU A 53 -23.51 11.79 -25.90
N PRO A 54 -22.49 12.18 -26.68
CA PRO A 54 -22.54 11.99 -28.12
C PRO A 54 -22.71 10.49 -28.42
N PRO A 55 -23.66 10.11 -29.28
CA PRO A 55 -23.90 8.70 -29.57
C PRO A 55 -22.66 8.08 -30.21
N ARG A 56 -22.39 6.81 -29.86
CA ARG A 56 -21.30 6.06 -30.47
C ARG A 56 -21.51 6.00 -32.00
N PRO A 57 -20.51 6.36 -32.81
CA PRO A 57 -20.62 6.25 -34.26
C PRO A 57 -20.91 4.79 -34.65
N ALA A 58 -21.87 4.57 -35.56
CA ALA A 58 -22.29 3.22 -35.95
C ALA A 58 -21.14 2.36 -36.52
N GLU A 59 -20.14 2.99 -37.12
CA GLU A 59 -18.95 2.36 -37.71
C GLU A 59 -17.74 2.32 -36.76
N SER A 60 -17.93 2.69 -35.49
CA SER A 60 -16.85 2.73 -34.49
C SER A 60 -16.41 1.32 -34.08
N THR A 61 -15.10 1.09 -34.08
CA THR A 61 -14.46 -0.13 -33.53
C THR A 61 -14.40 -0.14 -32.00
N TRP A 62 -14.75 0.97 -31.34
CA TRP A 62 -14.80 1.07 -29.88
C TRP A 62 -16.03 0.35 -29.33
N THR A 63 -15.84 -0.39 -28.24
CA THR A 63 -16.93 -0.87 -27.38
C THR A 63 -17.69 0.31 -26.76
N GLU A 64 -18.89 0.06 -26.24
CA GLU A 64 -19.71 1.11 -25.62
C GLU A 64 -18.99 1.69 -24.39
N GLU A 65 -18.36 0.84 -23.59
CA GLU A 65 -17.64 1.21 -22.39
C GLU A 65 -16.37 2.02 -22.73
N GLN A 66 -15.63 1.62 -23.77
CA GLN A 66 -14.49 2.40 -24.27
C GLN A 66 -14.95 3.77 -24.80
N TRP A 67 -16.07 3.81 -25.53
CA TRP A 67 -16.62 5.06 -26.04
C TRP A 67 -17.01 6.00 -24.89
N GLN A 68 -17.70 5.51 -23.87
CA GLN A 68 -18.02 6.29 -22.66
C GLN A 68 -16.76 6.85 -21.99
N ALA A 69 -15.72 6.02 -21.81
CA ALA A 69 -14.44 6.47 -21.27
C ALA A 69 -13.75 7.53 -22.15
N ILE A 70 -13.95 7.49 -23.47
CA ILE A 70 -13.41 8.47 -24.41
C ILE A 70 -14.17 9.81 -24.33
N VAL A 71 -15.51 9.80 -24.25
CA VAL A 71 -16.32 11.01 -24.43
C VAL A 71 -16.74 11.70 -23.13
N ASN A 72 -16.98 10.94 -22.06
CA ASN A 72 -17.46 11.47 -20.79
C ASN A 72 -16.48 12.46 -20.19
N GLY A 73 -16.94 13.53 -19.55
CA GLY A 73 -16.06 14.50 -18.91
C GLY A 73 -16.82 15.43 -17.98
N GLY A 74 -16.10 16.37 -17.37
CA GLY A 74 -16.67 17.31 -16.39
C GLY A 74 -16.70 16.77 -14.96
N GLU A 75 -16.12 15.60 -14.72
CA GLU A 75 -15.89 15.04 -13.39
C GLU A 75 -14.69 14.08 -13.37
N ASN A 76 -14.22 13.74 -12.17
CA ASN A 76 -13.22 12.70 -11.97
C ASN A 76 -13.75 11.34 -12.46
N MET A 77 -12.92 10.61 -13.19
CA MET A 77 -13.26 9.31 -13.77
C MET A 77 -12.19 8.27 -13.46
N LEU A 78 -12.62 7.10 -12.99
CA LEU A 78 -11.78 5.91 -12.85
C LEU A 78 -12.28 4.82 -13.80
N VAL A 79 -11.37 4.35 -14.65
CA VAL A 79 -11.60 3.28 -15.62
C VAL A 79 -10.86 2.03 -15.16
N ALA A 80 -11.61 1.02 -14.71
CA ALA A 80 -11.07 -0.28 -14.36
C ALA A 80 -10.99 -1.16 -15.62
N ALA A 81 -9.78 -1.53 -16.01
CA ALA A 81 -9.52 -2.04 -17.34
C ALA A 81 -8.46 -3.15 -17.34
N ALA A 82 -8.89 -4.39 -17.56
CA ALA A 82 -8.03 -5.56 -17.59
C ALA A 82 -6.91 -5.47 -18.67
N ALA A 83 -5.89 -6.33 -18.58
CA ALA A 83 -4.85 -6.41 -19.60
C ALA A 83 -5.46 -6.64 -20.99
N GLY A 84 -4.94 -5.94 -21.99
CA GLY A 84 -5.43 -6.08 -23.37
C GLY A 84 -6.74 -5.34 -23.69
N SER A 85 -7.42 -4.71 -22.72
CA SER A 85 -8.68 -3.96 -22.93
C SER A 85 -8.55 -2.64 -23.72
N GLY A 86 -7.34 -2.31 -24.18
CA GLY A 86 -7.08 -1.09 -24.94
C GLY A 86 -6.94 0.19 -24.10
N LYS A 87 -6.60 0.10 -22.80
CA LYS A 87 -6.34 1.24 -21.88
C LYS A 87 -5.66 2.43 -22.55
N THR A 88 -4.47 2.21 -23.10
CA THR A 88 -3.66 3.25 -23.74
C THR A 88 -4.33 3.79 -25.00
N ALA A 89 -5.06 2.96 -25.76
CA ALA A 89 -5.76 3.39 -26.95
C ALA A 89 -6.94 4.31 -26.60
N VAL A 90 -7.70 3.97 -25.56
CA VAL A 90 -8.77 4.81 -24.98
C VAL A 90 -8.21 6.16 -24.52
N LEU A 91 -7.11 6.15 -23.76
CA LEU A 91 -6.49 7.36 -23.24
C LEU A 91 -5.98 8.26 -24.38
N VAL A 92 -5.32 7.70 -25.38
CA VAL A 92 -4.85 8.45 -26.56
C VAL A 92 -6.03 9.03 -27.34
N GLU A 93 -7.06 8.24 -27.66
CA GLU A 93 -8.23 8.74 -28.40
C GLU A 93 -8.96 9.83 -27.61
N ARG A 94 -9.09 9.69 -26.29
CA ARG A 94 -9.63 10.73 -25.40
C ARG A 94 -8.87 12.03 -25.57
N ILE A 95 -7.54 12.02 -25.43
CA ILE A 95 -6.68 13.19 -25.61
C ILE A 95 -6.92 13.80 -26.99
N ILE A 96 -6.84 12.98 -28.05
CA ILE A 96 -6.97 13.42 -29.43
C ILE A 96 -8.31 14.10 -29.68
N ARG A 97 -9.43 13.54 -29.17
CA ARG A 97 -10.74 14.20 -29.28
C ARG A 97 -10.79 15.53 -28.54
N ARG A 98 -10.21 15.62 -27.33
CA ARG A 98 -10.19 16.87 -26.56
C ARG A 98 -9.41 17.97 -27.26
N ILE A 99 -8.25 17.65 -27.84
CA ILE A 99 -7.36 18.66 -28.44
C ILE A 99 -7.66 18.92 -29.92
N SER A 100 -8.38 18.04 -30.61
CA SER A 100 -8.77 18.25 -32.02
C SER A 100 -10.07 19.03 -32.19
N ASP A 101 -10.83 19.23 -31.12
CA ASP A 101 -12.08 19.99 -31.15
C ASP A 101 -11.78 21.50 -31.23
N GLU A 102 -11.94 22.06 -32.43
CA GLU A 102 -11.71 23.48 -32.70
C GLU A 102 -12.69 24.41 -31.95
N SER A 103 -13.87 23.91 -31.57
CA SER A 103 -14.86 24.70 -30.83
C SER A 103 -14.47 24.89 -29.37
N ALA A 104 -13.85 23.88 -28.77
CA ALA A 104 -13.42 23.89 -27.37
C ALA A 104 -12.06 24.58 -27.16
N ARG A 105 -11.27 24.80 -28.23
CA ARG A 105 -9.95 25.47 -28.23
C ARG A 105 -8.97 24.99 -27.15
N ARG A 106 -9.08 23.73 -26.72
CA ARG A 106 -8.16 23.14 -25.74
C ARG A 106 -6.80 22.95 -26.36
N GLN A 107 -5.76 23.19 -25.58
CA GLN A 107 -4.38 23.02 -26.03
C GLN A 107 -3.73 21.83 -25.31
N VAL A 108 -2.89 21.09 -26.03
CA VAL A 108 -2.23 19.89 -25.50
C VAL A 108 -1.29 20.18 -24.32
N ASP A 109 -0.76 21.41 -24.21
CA ASP A 109 0.04 21.90 -23.07
C ASP A 109 -0.80 22.30 -21.84
N GLN A 110 -2.12 22.23 -21.96
CA GLN A 110 -3.08 22.34 -20.86
C GLN A 110 -3.53 20.96 -20.35
N LEU A 111 -2.81 19.89 -20.69
CA LEU A 111 -3.03 18.55 -20.18
C LEU A 111 -1.80 18.10 -19.39
N LEU A 112 -2.04 17.45 -18.25
CA LEU A 112 -1.03 16.64 -17.58
C LEU A 112 -1.33 15.18 -17.90
N VAL A 113 -0.36 14.48 -18.47
CA VAL A 113 -0.46 13.05 -18.74
C VAL A 113 0.69 12.35 -18.07
N ALA A 114 0.38 11.58 -17.02
CA ALA A 114 1.36 10.89 -16.21
C ALA A 114 1.31 9.38 -16.46
N THR A 115 2.46 8.80 -16.74
CA THR A 115 2.65 7.35 -16.95
C THR A 115 3.67 6.78 -15.97
N PHE A 116 3.68 5.46 -15.78
CA PHE A 116 4.62 4.81 -14.87
C PHE A 116 6.10 4.94 -15.32
N THR A 117 6.39 4.80 -16.62
CA THR A 117 7.77 4.84 -17.14
C THR A 117 7.99 5.97 -18.15
N LYS A 118 9.26 6.40 -18.29
CA LYS A 118 9.64 7.38 -19.34
C LYS A 118 9.42 6.83 -20.76
N ALA A 119 9.55 5.51 -20.94
CA ALA A 119 9.30 4.86 -22.22
C ALA A 119 7.80 4.92 -22.59
N ALA A 120 6.90 4.66 -21.63
CA ALA A 120 5.46 4.79 -21.83
C ALA A 120 5.05 6.23 -22.15
N ALA A 121 5.62 7.23 -21.48
CA ALA A 121 5.39 8.63 -21.81
C ALA A 121 5.85 8.98 -23.24
N ALA A 122 7.03 8.49 -23.66
CA ALA A 122 7.55 8.71 -25.00
C ALA A 122 6.67 8.04 -26.07
N GLU A 123 6.24 6.80 -25.82
CA GLU A 123 5.32 6.07 -26.68
C GLU A 123 3.96 6.77 -26.79
N MET A 124 3.42 7.26 -25.68
CA MET A 124 2.16 7.99 -25.67
C MET A 124 2.26 9.29 -26.48
N ARG A 125 3.36 10.04 -26.33
CA ARG A 125 3.64 11.23 -27.14
C ARG A 125 3.71 10.90 -28.64
N GLU A 126 4.38 9.81 -29.00
CA GLU A 126 4.48 9.33 -30.37
C GLU A 126 3.09 9.00 -30.96
N ARG A 127 2.28 8.25 -30.21
CA ARG A 127 0.92 7.88 -30.62
C ARG A 127 0.02 9.11 -30.83
N ILE A 128 0.12 10.10 -29.94
CA ILE A 128 -0.61 11.37 -30.07
C ILE A 128 -0.14 12.14 -31.32
N ARG A 129 1.18 12.20 -31.56
CA ARG A 129 1.75 12.87 -32.75
C ARG A 129 1.19 12.26 -34.04
N LEU A 130 1.29 10.94 -34.19
CA LEU A 130 0.81 10.23 -35.38
C LEU A 130 -0.70 10.41 -35.59
N ALA A 131 -1.50 10.43 -34.52
CA ALA A 131 -2.93 10.65 -34.61
C ALA A 131 -3.29 12.09 -35.03
N LEU A 132 -2.54 13.09 -34.55
CA LEU A 132 -2.68 14.48 -35.00
C LEU A 132 -2.25 14.67 -36.46
N GLU A 133 -1.15 14.04 -36.88
CA GLU A 133 -0.67 14.07 -38.27
C GLU A 133 -1.75 13.52 -39.23
N ARG A 134 -2.34 12.37 -38.93
CA ARG A 134 -3.45 11.80 -39.73
C ARG A 134 -4.66 12.73 -39.82
N LYS A 135 -5.02 13.40 -38.72
CA LYS A 135 -6.12 14.38 -38.73
C LYS A 135 -5.78 15.61 -39.57
N LEU A 136 -4.53 16.04 -39.54
CA LEU A 136 -4.05 17.15 -40.36
C LEU A 136 -3.98 16.76 -41.85
N GLU A 137 -3.60 15.53 -42.18
CA GLU A 137 -3.67 15.02 -43.57
C GLU A 137 -5.11 15.05 -44.10
N ALA A 138 -6.09 14.70 -43.27
CA ALA A 138 -7.51 14.76 -43.61
C ALA A 138 -8.07 16.20 -43.69
N ASN A 139 -7.47 17.15 -42.96
CA ASN A 139 -7.83 18.56 -42.99
C ASN A 139 -6.58 19.47 -43.00
N PRO A 140 -5.89 19.61 -44.16
CA PRO A 140 -4.59 20.27 -44.24
C PRO A 140 -4.57 21.74 -43.83
N ASP A 141 -5.71 22.42 -43.94
CA ASP A 141 -5.85 23.86 -43.67
C ASP A 141 -6.17 24.18 -42.21
N SER A 142 -6.29 23.17 -41.33
CA SER A 142 -6.53 23.41 -39.90
C SER A 142 -5.29 24.00 -39.21
N GLU A 143 -5.33 25.31 -38.97
CA GLU A 143 -4.31 26.01 -38.17
C GLU A 143 -4.26 25.48 -36.73
N HIS A 144 -5.40 25.07 -36.18
CA HIS A 144 -5.50 24.53 -34.82
C HIS A 144 -4.70 23.23 -34.69
N LEU A 145 -4.90 22.26 -35.59
CA LEU A 145 -4.16 20.99 -35.56
C LEU A 145 -2.65 21.20 -35.75
N ARG A 146 -2.25 22.10 -36.66
CA ARG A 146 -0.83 22.48 -36.82
C ARG A 146 -0.26 23.04 -35.53
N ARG A 147 -1.00 23.90 -34.83
CA ARG A 147 -0.60 24.45 -33.53
C ARG A 147 -0.48 23.36 -32.46
N GLN A 148 -1.42 22.40 -32.40
CA GLN A 148 -1.32 21.29 -31.44
C GLN A 148 -0.04 20.45 -31.64
N LEU A 149 0.35 20.17 -32.88
CA LEU A 149 1.60 19.47 -33.18
C LEU A 149 2.84 20.23 -32.67
N VAL A 150 2.86 21.56 -32.82
CA VAL A 150 3.95 22.39 -32.28
C VAL A 150 3.97 22.37 -30.75
N LEU A 151 2.79 22.48 -30.12
CA LEU A 151 2.64 22.49 -28.66
C LEU A 151 2.91 21.12 -28.02
N LEU A 152 2.83 20.01 -28.76
CA LEU A 152 3.06 18.66 -28.26
C LEU A 152 4.45 18.49 -27.61
N ASN A 153 5.45 19.22 -28.10
CA ASN A 153 6.80 19.23 -27.51
C ASN A 153 6.87 19.91 -26.13
N ARG A 154 5.88 20.77 -25.82
CA ARG A 154 5.74 21.45 -24.53
C ARG A 154 4.70 20.79 -23.62
N ALA A 155 3.97 19.80 -24.12
CA ALA A 155 2.95 19.11 -23.35
C ALA A 155 3.55 18.30 -22.21
N SER A 156 2.91 18.34 -21.05
CA SER A 156 3.32 17.59 -19.85
C SER A 156 2.93 16.11 -19.96
N ILE A 157 3.51 15.40 -20.92
CA ILE A 157 3.39 13.94 -21.09
C ILE A 157 4.66 13.30 -20.51
N THR A 158 4.59 12.87 -19.26
CA THR A 158 5.79 12.52 -18.46
C THR A 158 5.50 11.43 -17.42
N THR A 159 6.49 11.12 -16.56
CA THR A 159 6.22 10.41 -15.30
C THR A 159 5.93 11.40 -14.18
N LEU A 160 5.24 11.00 -13.11
CA LEU A 160 5.01 11.88 -11.96
C LEU A 160 6.32 12.42 -11.36
N HIS A 161 7.37 11.61 -11.27
CA HIS A 161 8.70 12.09 -10.85
C HIS A 161 9.26 13.19 -11.76
N SER A 162 9.05 13.10 -13.07
CA SER A 162 9.52 14.11 -14.02
C SER A 162 8.72 15.40 -13.90
N PHE A 163 7.40 15.30 -13.66
CA PHE A 163 6.57 16.45 -13.31
C PHE A 163 7.01 17.10 -12.00
N CYS A 164 7.29 16.31 -10.96
CA CYS A 164 7.81 16.81 -9.68
C CYS A 164 9.13 17.57 -9.87
N LEU A 165 10.04 17.03 -10.69
CA LEU A 165 11.29 17.69 -11.04
C LEU A 165 11.06 19.04 -11.73
N GLU A 166 10.11 19.12 -12.67
CA GLU A 166 9.74 20.36 -13.35
C GLU A 166 9.19 21.42 -12.37
N VAL A 167 8.32 21.00 -11.43
CA VAL A 167 7.78 21.86 -10.36
C VAL A 167 8.93 22.41 -9.50
N ILE A 168 9.85 21.54 -9.06
CA ILE A 168 11.00 21.95 -8.25
C ILE A 168 11.90 22.91 -9.02
N GLN A 169 12.19 22.65 -10.29
CA GLN A 169 13.01 23.55 -11.12
C GLN A 169 12.37 24.93 -11.30
N ARG A 170 11.04 25.01 -11.36
CA ARG A 170 10.31 26.30 -11.48
C ARG A 170 10.22 27.04 -10.15
N HIS A 171 10.13 26.33 -9.04
CA HIS A 171 9.82 26.88 -7.72
C HIS A 171 10.89 26.57 -6.66
N PHE A 172 12.15 26.35 -7.05
CA PHE A 172 13.24 25.93 -6.15
C PHE A 172 13.46 26.87 -4.96
N GLN A 173 13.14 28.16 -5.15
CA GLN A 173 13.24 29.19 -4.10
C GLN A 173 12.30 28.91 -2.93
N ALA A 174 11.12 28.34 -3.17
CA ALA A 174 10.13 28.03 -2.14
C ALA A 174 10.61 26.94 -1.17
N VAL A 175 11.55 26.09 -1.61
CA VAL A 175 12.10 24.97 -0.83
C VAL A 175 13.58 25.14 -0.48
N GLN A 176 14.14 26.33 -0.71
CA GLN A 176 15.54 26.68 -0.39
C GLN A 176 16.55 25.69 -0.99
N LEU A 177 16.30 25.22 -2.22
CA LEU A 177 17.22 24.37 -2.97
C LEU A 177 18.14 25.23 -3.85
N ASP A 178 19.40 24.81 -4.00
CA ASP A 178 20.32 25.41 -4.97
C ASP A 178 19.85 25.02 -6.39
N PRO A 179 19.70 25.95 -7.36
CA PRO A 179 19.26 25.63 -8.71
C PRO A 179 20.17 24.64 -9.46
N ALA A 180 21.41 24.43 -9.02
CA ALA A 180 22.35 23.44 -9.57
C ALA A 180 22.17 22.02 -8.97
N PHE A 181 21.05 21.74 -8.30
CA PHE A 181 20.78 20.41 -7.76
C PHE A 181 20.76 19.32 -8.84
N ARG A 182 21.05 18.07 -8.45
CA ARG A 182 20.94 16.89 -9.31
C ARG A 182 20.29 15.72 -8.58
N VAL A 183 19.70 14.81 -9.36
CA VAL A 183 19.27 13.52 -8.84
C VAL A 183 20.51 12.63 -8.65
N ALA A 184 20.76 12.19 -7.42
CA ALA A 184 21.84 11.27 -7.10
C ALA A 184 21.46 9.82 -7.44
N ASN A 185 22.47 8.99 -7.74
CA ASN A 185 22.22 7.57 -8.00
C ASN A 185 22.05 6.79 -6.68
N GLU A 186 21.51 5.57 -6.79
CA GLU A 186 21.20 4.74 -5.61
C GLU A 186 22.43 4.46 -4.74
N THR A 187 23.60 4.22 -5.33
CA THR A 187 24.84 3.96 -4.57
C THR A 187 25.31 5.20 -3.82
N GLU A 188 25.24 6.38 -4.43
CA GLU A 188 25.57 7.65 -3.79
C GLU A 188 24.66 7.93 -2.59
N ILE A 189 23.35 7.69 -2.76
CA ILE A 189 22.34 7.84 -1.72
C ILE A 189 22.59 6.84 -0.59
N GLU A 190 22.85 5.58 -0.89
CA GLU A 190 23.06 4.53 0.12
C GLU A 190 24.32 4.76 0.97
N LEU A 191 25.43 5.16 0.34
CA LEU A 191 26.66 5.48 1.08
C LEU A 191 26.46 6.66 2.03
N LEU A 192 25.85 7.75 1.54
CA LEU A 192 25.56 8.92 2.38
C LEU A 192 24.60 8.57 3.52
N ARG A 193 23.60 7.74 3.22
CA ARG A 193 22.61 7.25 4.17
C ARG A 193 23.27 6.46 5.30
N GLN A 194 24.21 5.57 4.98
CA GLN A 194 24.97 4.80 5.94
C GLN A 194 25.84 5.71 6.81
N ASP A 195 26.63 6.60 6.20
CA ASP A 195 27.52 7.53 6.92
C ASP A 195 26.75 8.37 7.95
N VAL A 196 25.61 8.94 7.55
CA VAL A 196 24.78 9.79 8.42
C VAL A 196 24.19 9.00 9.59
N LEU A 197 23.77 7.75 9.35
CA LEU A 197 23.19 6.93 10.42
C LEU A 197 24.25 6.44 11.40
N GLU A 198 25.43 6.05 10.90
CA GLU A 198 26.57 5.65 11.74
C GLU A 198 26.98 6.80 12.66
N GLU A 199 27.16 8.01 12.12
CA GLU A 199 27.50 9.20 12.91
C GLU A 199 26.43 9.49 13.98
N LEU A 200 25.14 9.43 13.61
CA LEU A 200 24.03 9.64 14.54
C LEU A 200 24.06 8.63 15.71
N PHE A 201 24.27 7.35 15.42
CA PHE A 201 24.33 6.32 16.47
C PHE A 201 25.56 6.49 17.35
N GLU A 202 26.72 6.82 16.78
CA GLU A 202 27.94 7.10 17.55
C GLU A 202 27.74 8.22 18.57
N GLU A 203 27.06 9.31 18.17
CA GLU A 203 26.73 10.42 19.08
C GLU A 203 25.77 10.00 20.20
N HIS A 204 24.72 9.23 19.88
CA HIS A 204 23.79 8.70 20.88
C HIS A 204 24.46 7.71 21.84
N TYR A 205 25.41 6.89 21.37
CA TYR A 205 26.21 6.04 22.26
C TYR A 205 27.16 6.87 23.16
N ALA A 206 27.72 7.95 22.64
CA ALA A 206 28.58 8.84 23.40
C ALA A 206 27.83 9.60 24.50
N SER A 207 26.57 9.99 24.25
CA SER A 207 25.72 10.66 25.24
C SER A 207 25.34 9.77 26.42
N LYS A 208 25.35 8.44 26.23
CA LYS A 208 24.98 7.41 27.22
C LYS A 208 23.56 7.58 27.77
N GLU A 209 22.65 8.10 26.96
CA GLU A 209 21.24 8.21 27.31
C GLU A 209 20.62 6.81 27.57
N PRO A 210 20.07 6.56 28.78
CA PRO A 210 19.49 5.26 29.11
C PRO A 210 18.30 4.88 28.23
N SER A 211 17.55 5.87 27.74
CA SER A 211 16.39 5.71 26.87
C SER A 211 16.79 5.16 25.50
N PHE A 212 17.84 5.72 24.89
CA PHE A 212 18.44 5.23 23.64
C PHE A 212 19.03 3.84 23.82
N THR A 213 19.78 3.61 24.90
CA THR A 213 20.36 2.28 25.20
C THR A 213 19.27 1.22 25.26
N ARG A 214 18.15 1.51 25.94
CA ARG A 214 17.00 0.60 26.01
C ARG A 214 16.38 0.33 24.63
N MET A 215 16.27 1.34 23.77
CA MET A 215 15.78 1.16 22.40
C MET A 215 16.70 0.24 21.61
N VAL A 216 18.02 0.46 21.67
CA VAL A 216 19.00 -0.43 21.04
C VAL A 216 18.87 -1.85 21.60
N ASP A 217 18.78 -2.02 22.92
CA ASP A 217 18.66 -3.35 23.55
C ASP A 217 17.40 -4.12 23.08
N TRP A 218 16.29 -3.42 22.82
CA TRP A 218 15.03 -4.04 22.38
C TRP A 218 15.04 -4.43 20.90
N PHE A 219 15.75 -3.69 20.06
CA PHE A 219 15.67 -3.83 18.59
C PHE A 219 16.96 -4.33 17.94
N SER A 220 18.03 -4.54 18.72
CA SER A 220 19.32 -5.09 18.24
C SER A 220 19.36 -6.62 18.30
N GLY A 221 20.33 -7.20 17.59
CA GLY A 221 20.63 -8.63 17.71
C GLY A 221 21.51 -8.91 18.93
N GLU A 222 21.72 -10.19 19.25
CA GLU A 222 22.56 -10.61 20.39
C GLU A 222 24.02 -10.11 20.31
N ARG A 223 24.50 -9.75 19.12
CA ARG A 223 25.92 -9.49 18.84
C ARG A 223 26.24 -8.11 18.28
N ASN A 224 25.26 -7.43 17.66
CA ASN A 224 25.43 -6.13 17.03
C ASN A 224 24.10 -5.37 16.95
N ASP A 225 24.18 -4.08 16.63
CA ASP A 225 23.10 -3.11 16.49
C ASP A 225 22.57 -2.98 15.05
N GLU A 226 23.05 -3.80 14.13
CA GLU A 226 22.68 -3.79 12.71
C GLU A 226 21.16 -3.94 12.48
N ALA A 227 20.47 -4.67 13.37
CA ALA A 227 19.02 -4.79 13.34
C ALA A 227 18.30 -3.48 13.70
N ALA A 228 18.85 -2.69 14.63
CA ALA A 228 18.32 -1.36 14.96
C ALA A 228 18.56 -0.38 13.81
N PHE A 229 19.74 -0.40 13.18
CA PHE A 229 20.03 0.41 11.98
C PHE A 229 19.02 0.14 10.86
N ARG A 230 18.80 -1.14 10.53
CA ARG A 230 17.80 -1.54 9.54
C ARG A 230 16.39 -1.13 9.93
N LEU A 231 16.05 -1.12 11.21
CA LEU A 231 14.73 -0.68 11.67
C LEU A 231 14.55 0.81 11.44
N VAL A 232 15.55 1.64 11.76
CA VAL A 232 15.53 3.09 11.49
C VAL A 232 15.38 3.37 10.00
N HIS A 233 16.17 2.73 9.14
CA HIS A 233 16.02 2.90 7.69
C HIS A 233 14.64 2.48 7.18
N ARG A 234 14.14 1.30 7.59
CA ARG A 234 12.81 0.85 7.16
C ARG A 234 11.70 1.77 7.62
N LEU A 235 11.76 2.27 8.85
CA LEU A 235 10.76 3.23 9.34
C LEU A 235 10.87 4.58 8.64
N TYR A 236 12.08 5.06 8.36
CA TYR A 236 12.28 6.26 7.56
C TYR A 236 11.67 6.09 6.16
N ASP A 237 12.04 5.04 5.42
CA ASP A 237 11.55 4.80 4.06
C ASP A 237 10.01 4.63 4.04
N PHE A 238 9.44 3.91 5.02
CA PHE A 238 8.00 3.73 5.12
C PHE A 238 7.27 5.02 5.53
N SER A 239 7.85 5.85 6.41
CA SER A 239 7.27 7.16 6.71
C SER A 239 7.24 8.06 5.48
N ARG A 240 8.25 7.95 4.61
CA ARG A 240 8.38 8.72 3.36
C ARG A 240 7.44 8.26 2.26
N SER A 241 6.80 7.08 2.37
CA SER A 241 5.70 6.72 1.46
C SER A 241 4.37 7.40 1.84
N HIS A 242 4.33 8.16 2.92
CA HIS A 242 3.17 8.92 3.37
C HIS A 242 3.32 10.42 3.07
N PRO A 243 2.24 11.16 2.73
CA PRO A 243 2.30 12.60 2.46
C PRO A 243 2.70 13.47 3.67
N TRP A 244 2.60 12.89 4.87
CA TRP A 244 2.88 13.51 6.16
C TRP A 244 3.72 12.55 7.01
N PRO A 245 5.03 12.39 6.72
CA PRO A 245 5.88 11.41 7.41
C PRO A 245 5.89 11.58 8.92
N GLU A 246 5.96 12.83 9.38
CA GLU A 246 6.03 13.16 10.81
C GLU A 246 4.75 12.80 11.55
N GLU A 247 3.60 13.23 11.03
CA GLU A 247 2.28 12.90 11.58
C GLU A 247 2.03 11.38 11.56
N TRP A 248 2.54 10.68 10.55
CA TRP A 248 2.46 9.22 10.49
C TRP A 248 3.28 8.56 11.61
N LEU A 249 4.50 9.03 11.89
CA LEU A 249 5.32 8.55 13.00
C LEU A 249 4.65 8.81 14.37
N ASP A 250 4.02 9.98 14.53
CA ASP A 250 3.26 10.32 15.73
C ASP A 250 2.04 9.41 15.91
N GLY A 251 1.24 9.23 14.84
CA GLY A 251 0.08 8.34 14.84
C GLY A 251 0.44 6.88 15.13
N MET A 252 1.58 6.41 14.61
CA MET A 252 2.11 5.07 14.92
C MET A 252 2.40 4.94 16.41
N THR A 253 3.09 5.90 17.02
CA THR A 253 3.41 5.85 18.45
C THR A 253 2.17 5.98 19.33
N ALA A 254 1.22 6.84 18.93
CA ALA A 254 -0.05 7.03 19.61
C ALA A 254 -0.89 5.75 19.66
N SER A 255 -0.80 4.88 18.64
CA SER A 255 -1.53 3.62 18.61
C SER A 255 -1.14 2.64 19.74
N PHE A 256 0.03 2.80 20.36
CA PHE A 256 0.48 2.03 21.53
C PHE A 256 0.02 2.63 22.88
N SER A 257 -0.91 3.59 22.84
CA SER A 257 -1.37 4.35 24.02
C SER A 257 -2.87 4.24 24.33
N PRO A 258 -3.54 3.10 24.15
CA PRO A 258 -4.94 2.99 24.55
C PRO A 258 -5.10 3.30 26.04
N ALA A 259 -6.09 4.10 26.43
CA ALA A 259 -6.30 4.51 27.82
C ALA A 259 -6.75 3.35 28.70
N ASP A 260 -7.53 2.43 28.13
CA ASP A 260 -8.03 1.25 28.81
C ASP A 260 -8.22 0.05 27.84
N ILE A 261 -8.62 -1.07 28.42
CA ILE A 261 -8.82 -2.33 27.72
C ILE A 261 -9.99 -2.24 26.72
N ALA A 262 -10.99 -1.39 26.99
CA ALA A 262 -12.13 -1.21 26.10
C ALA A 262 -11.75 -0.40 24.85
N GLU A 263 -10.86 0.59 24.99
CA GLU A 263 -10.28 1.30 23.85
C GLU A 263 -9.40 0.38 23.02
N LEU A 264 -8.53 -0.41 23.66
CA LEU A 264 -7.73 -1.42 22.96
C LEU A 264 -8.62 -2.42 22.21
N GLY A 265 -9.72 -2.87 22.81
CA GLY A 265 -10.69 -3.77 22.20
C GLY A 265 -11.39 -3.22 20.96
N ARG A 266 -11.47 -1.89 20.80
CA ARG A 266 -11.99 -1.19 19.61
C ARG A 266 -10.91 -0.82 18.60
N SER A 267 -9.67 -1.24 18.80
CA SER A 267 -8.56 -0.92 17.90
C SER A 267 -8.66 -1.71 16.58
N PRO A 268 -8.11 -1.18 15.47
CA PRO A 268 -8.01 -1.93 14.22
C PRO A 268 -7.24 -3.25 14.35
N TRP A 269 -6.33 -3.35 15.33
CA TRP A 269 -5.57 -4.58 15.59
C TRP A 269 -6.45 -5.67 16.19
N THR A 270 -7.26 -5.34 17.20
CA THR A 270 -8.18 -6.33 17.80
C THR A 270 -9.25 -6.74 16.80
N ASP A 271 -9.74 -5.84 15.95
CA ASP A 271 -10.66 -6.19 14.85
C ASP A 271 -10.04 -7.21 13.89
N SER A 272 -8.79 -6.99 13.48
CA SER A 272 -8.06 -7.91 12.60
C SER A 272 -7.81 -9.27 13.26
N MET A 273 -7.38 -9.27 14.53
CA MET A 273 -7.17 -10.47 15.33
C MET A 273 -8.47 -11.27 15.49
N MET A 274 -9.58 -10.58 15.78
CA MET A 274 -10.90 -11.20 15.93
C MET A 274 -11.42 -11.78 14.61
N ALA A 275 -11.19 -11.10 13.48
CA ALA A 275 -11.52 -11.66 12.17
C ALA A 275 -10.73 -12.96 11.87
N ALA A 276 -9.43 -12.99 12.16
CA ALA A 276 -8.60 -14.19 12.01
C ALA A 276 -9.03 -15.32 12.95
N ALA A 277 -9.37 -15.00 14.20
CA ALA A 277 -9.88 -15.95 15.17
C ALA A 277 -11.22 -16.56 14.71
N ARG A 278 -12.18 -15.74 14.26
CA ARG A 278 -13.47 -16.20 13.71
C ARG A 278 -13.27 -17.17 12.55
N LEU A 279 -12.39 -16.85 11.60
CA LEU A 279 -12.11 -17.72 10.46
C LEU A 279 -11.59 -19.09 10.92
N THR A 280 -10.65 -19.08 11.86
CA THR A 280 -10.02 -20.31 12.36
C THR A 280 -10.98 -21.16 13.18
N LEU A 281 -11.77 -20.56 14.06
CA LEU A 281 -12.77 -21.24 14.90
C LEU A 281 -13.89 -21.86 14.06
N ASN A 282 -14.38 -21.14 13.03
CA ASN A 282 -15.32 -21.72 12.07
C ASN A 282 -14.71 -22.90 11.28
N GLY A 283 -13.41 -22.84 10.97
CA GLY A 283 -12.66 -23.96 10.40
C GLY A 283 -12.64 -25.19 11.32
N ILE A 284 -12.46 -24.98 12.63
CA ILE A 284 -12.50 -26.06 13.64
C ILE A 284 -13.88 -26.71 13.70
N VAL A 285 -14.97 -25.91 13.70
CA VAL A 285 -16.35 -26.41 13.64
C VAL A 285 -16.55 -27.30 12.41
N LYS A 286 -16.05 -26.91 11.23
CA LYS A 286 -16.13 -27.72 10.00
C LYS A 286 -15.37 -29.04 10.12
N LEU A 287 -14.15 -29.02 10.67
CA LEU A 287 -13.34 -30.23 10.89
C LEU A 287 -14.05 -31.23 11.82
N LEU A 288 -14.63 -30.75 12.92
CA LEU A 288 -15.35 -31.60 13.87
C LEU A 288 -16.65 -32.16 13.28
N ARG A 289 -17.41 -31.37 12.51
CA ARG A 289 -18.58 -31.88 11.76
C ARG A 289 -18.19 -33.01 10.81
N GLN A 290 -17.12 -32.82 10.04
CA GLN A 290 -16.62 -33.85 9.13
C GLN A 290 -16.18 -35.12 9.89
N ALA A 291 -15.50 -34.96 11.03
CA ALA A 291 -15.11 -36.08 11.88
C ALA A 291 -16.33 -36.88 12.38
N ILE A 292 -17.39 -36.20 12.82
CA ILE A 292 -18.64 -36.83 13.25
C ILE A 292 -19.29 -37.61 12.11
N THR A 293 -19.36 -37.05 10.89
CA THR A 293 -19.92 -37.75 9.72
C THR A 293 -19.20 -39.08 9.47
N LEU A 294 -17.87 -39.12 9.58
CA LEU A 294 -17.08 -40.35 9.41
C LEU A 294 -17.32 -41.38 10.52
N THR A 295 -17.69 -40.95 11.74
CA THR A 295 -18.06 -41.91 12.81
C THR A 295 -19.35 -42.66 12.51
N THR A 296 -20.24 -42.09 11.69
CA THR A 296 -21.53 -42.69 11.30
C THR A 296 -21.50 -43.45 9.98
N ALA A 297 -20.37 -43.42 9.26
CA ALA A 297 -20.18 -44.18 8.04
C ALA A 297 -20.09 -45.69 8.32
N PRO A 298 -20.39 -46.57 7.33
CA PRO A 298 -20.13 -48.00 7.46
C PRO A 298 -18.66 -48.26 7.81
N GLY A 299 -18.41 -48.98 8.91
CA GLY A 299 -17.05 -49.21 9.45
C GLY A 299 -16.45 -48.05 10.25
N GLY A 300 -17.19 -46.96 10.47
CA GLY A 300 -16.74 -45.80 11.23
C GLY A 300 -16.55 -46.07 12.73
N PRO A 301 -15.67 -45.32 13.42
CA PRO A 301 -15.43 -45.47 14.86
C PRO A 301 -16.54 -44.79 15.70
N GLU A 302 -17.74 -45.35 15.70
CA GLU A 302 -18.92 -44.84 16.42
C GLU A 302 -18.66 -44.45 17.89
N PRO A 303 -17.84 -45.17 18.69
CA PRO A 303 -17.55 -44.79 20.07
C PRO A 303 -16.89 -43.41 20.24
N TYR A 304 -16.30 -42.83 19.20
CA TYR A 304 -15.74 -41.47 19.24
C TYR A 304 -16.82 -40.38 19.16
N ARG A 305 -18.01 -40.71 18.68
CA ARG A 305 -19.07 -39.75 18.33
C ARG A 305 -19.47 -38.86 19.49
N ALA A 306 -19.74 -39.42 20.66
CA ALA A 306 -20.18 -38.66 21.83
C ALA A 306 -19.15 -37.59 22.25
N ALA A 307 -17.85 -37.95 22.23
CA ALA A 307 -16.78 -37.01 22.54
C ALA A 307 -16.68 -35.91 21.47
N LEU A 308 -16.79 -36.28 20.19
CA LEU A 308 -16.74 -35.32 19.08
C LEU A 308 -17.96 -34.38 19.05
N GLU A 309 -19.16 -34.85 19.42
CA GLU A 309 -20.36 -34.03 19.53
C GLU A 309 -20.25 -33.01 20.67
N GLN A 310 -19.67 -33.40 21.81
CA GLN A 310 -19.36 -32.47 22.90
C GLN A 310 -18.30 -31.44 22.48
N GLU A 311 -17.24 -31.88 21.81
CA GLU A 311 -16.20 -31.00 21.26
C GLU A 311 -16.78 -30.05 20.19
N LEU A 312 -17.69 -30.52 19.34
CA LEU A 312 -18.38 -29.68 18.35
C LEU A 312 -19.25 -28.62 19.03
N ALA A 313 -19.99 -28.99 20.08
CA ALA A 313 -20.82 -28.04 20.84
C ALA A 313 -19.95 -26.94 21.46
N GLY A 314 -18.82 -27.31 22.09
CA GLY A 314 -17.86 -26.35 22.63
C GLY A 314 -17.22 -25.48 21.55
N ALA A 315 -16.85 -26.06 20.41
CA ALA A 315 -16.30 -25.32 19.27
C ALA A 315 -17.30 -24.34 18.65
N ALA A 316 -18.57 -24.74 18.53
CA ALA A 316 -19.63 -23.88 18.02
C ALA A 316 -19.92 -22.71 18.99
N ALA A 317 -19.97 -22.98 20.30
CA ALA A 317 -20.12 -21.93 21.31
C ALA A 317 -18.94 -20.95 21.30
N LEU A 318 -17.70 -21.44 21.15
CA LEU A 318 -16.52 -20.59 21.04
C LEU A 318 -16.51 -19.76 19.75
N ALA A 319 -16.94 -20.33 18.62
CA ALA A 319 -17.07 -19.61 17.36
C ALA A 319 -18.16 -18.53 17.41
N ASP A 320 -19.27 -18.80 18.09
CA ASP A 320 -20.33 -17.82 18.35
C ASP A 320 -19.84 -16.70 19.25
N ALA A 321 -19.14 -17.03 20.35
CA ALA A 321 -18.51 -16.05 21.24
C ALA A 321 -17.56 -15.13 20.46
N ALA A 322 -16.75 -15.66 19.54
CA ALA A 322 -15.87 -14.83 18.71
C ALA A 322 -16.64 -13.79 17.87
N SER A 323 -17.92 -14.02 17.58
CA SER A 323 -18.76 -13.14 16.78
C SER A 323 -19.58 -12.15 17.63
N SER A 324 -19.93 -12.52 18.86
CA SER A 324 -20.88 -11.78 19.71
C SER A 324 -20.25 -11.17 20.97
N VAL A 325 -19.11 -11.68 21.42
CA VAL A 325 -18.44 -11.25 22.65
C VAL A 325 -17.33 -10.25 22.33
N PRO A 326 -17.22 -9.15 23.11
CA PRO A 326 -16.11 -8.21 23.01
C PRO A 326 -14.74 -8.88 23.23
N TRP A 327 -13.69 -8.36 22.59
CA TRP A 327 -12.33 -8.95 22.62
C TRP A 327 -11.80 -9.17 24.04
N GLU A 328 -12.12 -8.26 24.96
CA GLU A 328 -11.67 -8.28 26.35
C GLU A 328 -12.12 -9.55 27.09
N ARG A 329 -13.24 -10.16 26.67
CA ARG A 329 -13.79 -11.38 27.28
C ARG A 329 -13.47 -12.66 26.50
N MET A 330 -12.77 -12.53 25.37
CA MET A 330 -12.47 -13.68 24.53
C MET A 330 -11.48 -14.64 25.18
N HIS A 331 -10.56 -14.13 26.00
CA HIS A 331 -9.59 -14.95 26.73
C HIS A 331 -10.29 -16.03 27.59
N GLU A 332 -11.33 -15.63 28.32
CA GLU A 332 -12.12 -16.54 29.18
C GLU A 332 -12.93 -17.56 28.38
N SER A 333 -13.36 -17.18 27.17
CA SER A 333 -14.20 -18.02 26.30
C SER A 333 -13.48 -19.29 25.81
N PHE A 334 -12.14 -19.32 25.78
CA PHE A 334 -11.41 -20.52 25.37
C PHE A 334 -11.65 -21.74 26.28
N GLY A 335 -12.17 -21.54 27.50
CA GLY A 335 -12.61 -22.61 28.38
C GLY A 335 -13.84 -23.39 27.86
N LEU A 336 -14.59 -22.84 26.89
CA LEU A 336 -15.79 -23.48 26.32
C LEU A 336 -15.47 -24.75 25.50
N LEU A 337 -14.24 -24.90 25.03
CA LEU A 337 -13.81 -26.06 24.23
C LEU A 337 -12.65 -26.78 24.90
N SER A 338 -12.90 -28.02 25.32
CA SER A 338 -11.90 -28.94 25.84
C SER A 338 -11.88 -30.24 25.04
N PHE A 339 -10.69 -30.71 24.68
CA PHE A 339 -10.51 -32.00 24.00
C PHE A 339 -10.33 -33.13 25.02
N GLY A 340 -11.30 -34.03 25.10
CA GLY A 340 -11.33 -35.14 26.06
C GLY A 340 -10.52 -36.37 25.63
N ARG A 341 -10.66 -37.47 26.39
CA ARG A 341 -10.16 -38.78 25.96
C ARG A 341 -11.20 -39.45 25.06
N LEU A 342 -10.75 -39.98 23.92
CA LEU A 342 -11.61 -40.80 23.06
C LEU A 342 -11.87 -42.18 23.68
N ALA A 343 -13.11 -42.67 23.56
CA ALA A 343 -13.48 -44.02 24.00
C ALA A 343 -12.71 -45.08 23.20
N ALA A 344 -12.49 -46.28 23.75
CA ALA A 344 -11.79 -47.33 23.01
C ALA A 344 -12.69 -47.95 21.93
N CYS A 345 -12.26 -47.92 20.67
CA CYS A 345 -12.87 -48.71 19.60
C CYS A 345 -12.20 -50.10 19.56
N ARG A 346 -12.95 -51.17 19.79
CA ARG A 346 -12.47 -52.56 19.71
C ARG A 346 -13.46 -53.37 18.87
N GLY A 347 -12.97 -54.07 17.85
CA GLY A 347 -13.76 -54.98 17.00
C GLY A 347 -13.24 -55.04 15.56
N GLU A 348 -13.41 -56.17 14.89
CA GLU A 348 -13.03 -56.38 13.47
C GLU A 348 -13.87 -55.53 12.49
N GLN A 349 -14.98 -54.96 12.96
CA GLN A 349 -15.91 -54.16 12.16
C GLN A 349 -15.52 -52.68 12.02
N VAL A 350 -14.49 -52.21 12.74
CA VAL A 350 -14.00 -50.82 12.63
C VAL A 350 -12.92 -50.74 11.57
N ASP A 351 -13.16 -49.94 10.54
CA ASP A 351 -12.18 -49.61 9.52
C ASP A 351 -11.08 -48.72 10.14
N LYS A 352 -9.85 -49.23 10.11
CA LYS A 352 -8.67 -48.55 10.64
C LYS A 352 -8.37 -47.26 9.87
N GLU A 353 -8.67 -47.19 8.58
CA GLU A 353 -8.45 -45.99 7.78
C GLU A 353 -9.39 -44.87 8.22
N LEU A 354 -10.70 -45.16 8.33
CA LEU A 354 -11.68 -44.20 8.85
C LEU A 354 -11.35 -43.77 10.28
N GLN A 355 -10.91 -44.72 11.13
CA GLN A 355 -10.49 -44.40 12.49
C GLN A 355 -9.33 -43.40 12.52
N GLU A 356 -8.31 -43.59 11.68
CA GLU A 356 -7.18 -42.67 11.57
C GLU A 356 -7.54 -41.35 10.87
N GLN A 357 -8.50 -41.33 9.93
CA GLN A 357 -9.01 -40.09 9.34
C GLN A 357 -9.73 -39.23 10.39
N VAL A 358 -10.60 -39.83 11.22
CA VAL A 358 -11.28 -39.12 12.33
C VAL A 358 -10.27 -38.54 13.31
N LYS A 359 -9.27 -39.32 13.73
CA LYS A 359 -8.19 -38.83 14.61
C LYS A 359 -7.43 -37.67 13.98
N ARG A 360 -7.08 -37.77 12.69
CA ARG A 360 -6.38 -36.70 11.96
C ARG A 360 -7.18 -35.40 11.92
N LEU A 361 -8.48 -35.44 11.62
CA LEU A 361 -9.35 -34.26 11.63
C LEU A 361 -9.43 -33.62 13.01
N ARG A 362 -9.61 -34.45 14.06
CA ARG A 362 -9.64 -33.98 15.45
C ARG A 362 -8.32 -33.37 15.90
N ASP A 363 -7.19 -33.97 15.53
CA ASP A 363 -5.87 -33.45 15.86
C ASP A 363 -5.57 -32.14 15.12
N GLN A 364 -6.04 -31.99 13.87
CA GLN A 364 -5.98 -30.71 13.17
C GLN A 364 -6.81 -29.63 13.87
N ALA A 365 -8.02 -29.96 14.31
CA ALA A 365 -8.86 -29.06 15.09
C ALA A 365 -8.17 -28.62 16.39
N LYS A 366 -7.58 -29.57 17.13
CA LYS A 366 -6.84 -29.30 18.37
C LYS A 366 -5.62 -28.41 18.14
N LYS A 367 -4.82 -28.69 17.09
CA LYS A 367 -3.66 -27.87 16.72
C LYS A 367 -4.07 -26.44 16.36
N ARG A 368 -5.14 -26.26 15.58
CA ARG A 368 -5.66 -24.93 15.21
C ARG A 368 -6.17 -24.16 16.43
N LEU A 369 -6.86 -24.82 17.36
CA LEU A 369 -7.30 -24.18 18.61
C LEU A 369 -6.11 -23.70 19.42
N GLN A 370 -5.12 -24.57 19.60
CA GLN A 370 -3.92 -24.25 20.34
C GLN A 370 -3.16 -23.10 19.70
N GLN A 371 -3.03 -23.10 18.36
CA GLN A 371 -2.38 -22.03 17.62
C GLN A 371 -3.05 -20.67 17.87
N VAL A 372 -4.37 -20.56 17.68
CA VAL A 372 -5.10 -19.31 17.92
C VAL A 372 -4.97 -18.85 19.36
N ARG A 373 -5.09 -19.78 20.32
CA ARG A 373 -4.95 -19.45 21.74
C ARG A 373 -3.54 -18.93 22.04
N ASP A 374 -2.51 -19.64 21.58
CA ASP A 374 -1.12 -19.34 21.94
C ASP A 374 -0.59 -18.10 21.20
N GLU A 375 -1.07 -17.83 19.97
CA GLU A 375 -0.68 -16.66 19.17
C GLU A 375 -1.46 -15.39 19.54
N LEU A 376 -2.78 -15.48 19.75
CA LEU A 376 -3.66 -14.30 19.87
C LEU A 376 -4.20 -14.05 21.28
N PHE A 377 -4.37 -15.09 22.09
CA PHE A 377 -5.07 -14.99 23.38
C PHE A 377 -4.27 -15.56 24.56
N ARG A 378 -2.94 -15.73 24.40
CA ARG A 378 -2.08 -16.28 25.45
C ARG A 378 -2.00 -15.36 26.67
N ARG A 379 -2.04 -14.05 26.41
CA ARG A 379 -2.06 -13.00 27.41
C ARG A 379 -3.48 -12.60 27.72
N THR A 380 -3.69 -12.16 28.95
CA THR A 380 -4.91 -11.45 29.33
C THR A 380 -4.94 -10.06 28.68
N PRO A 381 -6.12 -9.46 28.48
CA PRO A 381 -6.23 -8.09 28.00
C PRO A 381 -5.46 -7.07 28.84
N GLU A 382 -5.43 -7.25 30.16
CA GLU A 382 -4.68 -6.42 31.11
C GLU A 382 -3.18 -6.49 30.83
N GLN A 383 -2.65 -7.70 30.60
CA GLN A 383 -1.25 -7.90 30.26
C GLN A 383 -0.90 -7.28 28.90
N PHE A 384 -1.78 -7.42 27.89
CA PHE A 384 -1.58 -6.76 26.59
C PHE A 384 -1.49 -5.25 26.74
N LEU A 385 -2.43 -4.63 27.48
CA LEU A 385 -2.43 -3.20 27.73
C LEU A 385 -1.14 -2.74 28.44
N GLN A 386 -0.73 -3.47 29.48
CA GLN A 386 0.49 -3.17 30.23
C GLN A 386 1.75 -3.28 29.36
N GLU A 387 1.84 -4.30 28.51
CA GLU A 387 2.98 -4.48 27.59
C GLU A 387 3.03 -3.38 26.52
N LEU A 388 1.88 -2.94 25.98
CA LEU A 388 1.80 -1.82 25.03
C LEU A 388 2.27 -0.50 25.68
N HIS A 389 1.86 -0.23 26.91
CA HIS A 389 2.34 0.94 27.64
C HIS A 389 3.83 0.86 27.98
N ALA A 390 4.36 -0.34 28.22
CA ALA A 390 5.79 -0.54 28.50
C ALA A 390 6.68 -0.31 27.28
N ILE A 391 6.22 -0.70 26.08
CA ILE A 391 6.97 -0.49 24.83
C ILE A 391 6.88 0.95 24.32
N ARG A 392 5.79 1.68 24.63
CA ARG A 392 5.55 3.04 24.12
C ARG A 392 6.76 3.99 24.28
N PRO A 393 7.38 4.16 25.47
CA PRO A 393 8.53 5.07 25.60
C PRO A 393 9.72 4.67 24.73
N VAL A 394 9.87 3.38 24.42
CA VAL A 394 10.92 2.87 23.53
C VAL A 394 10.62 3.25 22.07
N LEU A 395 9.35 3.23 21.67
CA LEU A 395 8.91 3.68 20.34
C LEU A 395 8.99 5.20 20.18
N GLU A 396 8.75 5.97 21.24
CA GLU A 396 8.95 7.43 21.25
C GLU A 396 10.43 7.79 20.98
N VAL A 397 11.37 7.04 21.58
CA VAL A 397 12.80 7.19 21.29
C VAL A 397 13.11 6.79 19.85
N LEU A 398 12.60 5.65 19.39
CA LEU A 398 12.82 5.17 18.02
C LEU A 398 12.33 6.18 16.97
N THR A 399 11.12 6.72 17.14
CA THR A 399 10.58 7.74 16.23
C THR A 399 11.40 9.02 16.31
N SER A 400 11.82 9.47 17.49
CA SER A 400 12.74 10.61 17.63
C SER A 400 14.05 10.39 16.86
N VAL A 401 14.65 9.20 16.94
CA VAL A 401 15.89 8.86 16.20
C VAL A 401 15.63 8.86 14.70
N VAL A 402 14.50 8.32 14.23
CA VAL A 402 14.11 8.34 12.81
C VAL A 402 13.94 9.79 12.30
N ARG A 403 13.35 10.68 13.09
CA ARG A 403 13.20 12.11 12.77
C ARG A 403 14.54 12.81 12.66
N GLU A 404 15.39 12.60 13.64
CA GLU A 404 16.73 13.18 13.66
C GLU A 404 17.55 12.69 12.47
N PHE A 405 17.51 11.38 12.19
CA PHE A 405 18.11 10.79 11.00
C PHE A 405 17.59 11.45 9.72
N GLY A 406 16.27 11.58 9.55
CA GLY A 406 15.68 12.20 8.37
C GLY A 406 16.12 13.65 8.17
N ALA A 407 16.17 14.44 9.24
CA ALA A 407 16.64 15.82 9.20
C ALA A 407 18.13 15.94 8.82
N ARG A 408 19.00 15.11 9.42
CA ARG A 408 20.43 15.07 9.10
C ARG A 408 20.67 14.59 7.68
N PHE A 409 19.92 13.58 7.23
CA PHE A 409 20.04 13.03 5.88
C PHE A 409 19.58 14.04 4.82
N GLU A 410 18.48 14.76 5.04
CA GLU A 410 18.05 15.86 4.18
C GLU A 410 19.11 16.98 4.12
N ALA A 411 19.69 17.36 5.26
CA ALA A 411 20.74 18.38 5.32
C ALA A 411 22.02 17.95 4.58
N ALA A 412 22.45 16.71 4.77
CA ALA A 412 23.64 16.14 4.12
C ALA A 412 23.46 16.07 2.59
N LYS A 413 22.26 15.69 2.11
CA LYS A 413 21.91 15.74 0.68
C LYS A 413 21.91 17.16 0.15
N ARG A 414 21.29 18.11 0.86
CA ARG A 414 21.24 19.53 0.47
C ARG A 414 22.64 20.13 0.35
N ALA A 415 23.55 19.85 1.27
CA ALA A 415 24.93 20.32 1.23
C ALA A 415 25.71 19.87 -0.02
N LYS A 416 25.32 18.73 -0.61
CA LYS A 416 25.89 18.20 -1.85
C LYS A 416 25.11 18.60 -3.11
N GLY A 417 23.98 19.30 -2.96
CA GLY A 417 23.04 19.58 -4.05
C GLY A 417 22.38 18.31 -4.60
N TRP A 418 22.17 17.29 -3.76
CA TRP A 418 21.60 16.00 -4.17
C TRP A 418 20.12 15.91 -3.82
N LEU A 419 19.37 15.23 -4.67
CA LEU A 419 18.00 14.77 -4.44
C LEU A 419 17.91 13.27 -4.76
N ASP A 420 17.10 12.54 -4.02
CA ASP A 420 16.63 11.20 -4.40
C ASP A 420 15.18 11.24 -4.96
N PHE A 421 14.63 10.10 -5.37
CA PHE A 421 13.27 10.04 -5.92
C PHE A 421 12.19 10.44 -4.91
N ALA A 422 12.35 10.05 -3.64
CA ALA A 422 11.41 10.44 -2.59
C ALA A 422 11.47 11.95 -2.33
N ASP A 423 12.65 12.56 -2.41
CA ASP A 423 12.83 14.01 -2.31
C ASP A 423 12.07 14.73 -3.42
N LEU A 424 12.07 14.22 -4.66
CA LEU A 424 11.30 14.85 -5.74
C LEU A 424 9.82 14.95 -5.37
N GLU A 425 9.23 13.87 -4.86
CA GLU A 425 7.82 13.85 -4.46
C GLU A 425 7.57 14.79 -3.28
N HIS A 426 8.39 14.72 -2.23
CA HIS A 426 8.18 15.51 -1.02
C HIS A 426 8.48 17.00 -1.18
N TYR A 427 9.50 17.38 -1.96
CA TYR A 427 9.74 18.79 -2.28
C TYR A 427 8.65 19.35 -3.19
N CYS A 428 8.18 18.57 -4.17
CA CYS A 428 7.01 18.94 -4.97
C CYS A 428 5.79 19.17 -4.08
N LEU A 429 5.50 18.25 -3.17
CA LEU A 429 4.39 18.40 -2.21
C LEU A 429 4.55 19.64 -1.33
N ARG A 430 5.77 19.92 -0.82
CA ARG A 430 6.06 21.15 -0.05
C ARG A 430 5.82 22.43 -0.87
N ILE A 431 6.10 22.43 -2.17
CA ILE A 431 5.84 23.57 -3.07
C ILE A 431 4.34 23.75 -3.30
N LEU A 432 3.61 22.66 -3.52
CA LEU A 432 2.19 22.66 -3.89
C LEU A 432 1.24 22.88 -2.70
N ARG A 433 1.75 22.84 -1.48
CA ARG A 433 0.96 22.87 -0.25
C ARG A 433 1.22 24.13 0.57
N GLU A 434 0.17 24.79 1.05
CA GLU A 434 0.29 25.90 2.01
C GLU A 434 0.84 25.40 3.37
N PRO A 435 1.65 26.20 4.09
CA PRO A 435 2.14 25.85 5.43
C PRO A 435 1.03 25.58 6.46
N SER A 436 -0.18 26.14 6.27
CA SER A 436 -1.33 25.92 7.16
C SER A 436 -2.07 24.61 6.92
N SER A 437 -1.62 23.79 5.97
CA SER A 437 -2.26 22.52 5.63
C SER A 437 -2.12 21.52 6.77
N THR A 438 -3.13 20.67 6.95
CA THR A 438 -3.08 19.49 7.83
C THR A 438 -3.40 18.23 7.03
N PRO A 439 -3.16 17.01 7.57
CA PRO A 439 -3.57 15.78 6.91
C PRO A 439 -5.06 15.73 6.53
N GLU A 440 -5.94 16.30 7.34
CA GLU A 440 -7.39 16.34 7.12
C GLU A 440 -7.81 17.47 6.17
N ARG A 441 -7.00 18.51 6.09
CA ARG A 441 -7.28 19.71 5.28
C ARG A 441 -6.02 20.15 4.53
N PRO A 442 -5.66 19.45 3.45
CA PRO A 442 -4.64 19.94 2.54
C PRO A 442 -5.14 21.21 1.84
N VAL A 443 -4.33 22.26 1.83
CA VAL A 443 -4.64 23.55 1.19
C VAL A 443 -3.65 23.80 0.06
N PRO A 444 -4.12 24.05 -1.18
CA PRO A 444 -3.24 24.32 -2.32
C PRO A 444 -2.52 25.66 -2.16
N SER A 445 -1.22 25.68 -2.45
CA SER A 445 -0.42 26.89 -2.54
C SER A 445 -0.71 27.69 -3.81
N ALA A 446 -0.16 28.90 -3.90
CA ALA A 446 -0.21 29.69 -5.13
C ALA A 446 0.34 28.94 -6.37
N ALA A 447 1.38 28.11 -6.21
CA ALA A 447 1.91 27.29 -7.29
C ALA A 447 0.91 26.20 -7.70
N ALA A 448 0.26 25.54 -6.75
CA ALA A 448 -0.77 24.55 -7.05
C ALA A 448 -1.97 25.16 -7.77
N LEU A 449 -2.41 26.36 -7.37
CA LEU A 449 -3.49 27.09 -8.05
C LEU A 449 -3.16 27.40 -9.52
N GLN A 450 -1.90 27.73 -9.83
CA GLN A 450 -1.45 27.91 -11.22
C GLN A 450 -1.59 26.62 -12.03
N TYR A 451 -1.23 25.47 -11.46
CA TYR A 451 -1.39 24.17 -12.11
C TYR A 451 -2.88 23.76 -12.25
N GLN A 452 -3.73 24.07 -11.26
CA GLN A 452 -5.17 23.87 -11.36
C GLN A 452 -5.77 24.68 -12.51
N GLU A 453 -5.32 25.92 -12.70
CA GLU A 453 -5.75 26.76 -13.82
C GLU A 453 -5.21 26.23 -15.16
N GLN A 454 -3.91 25.90 -15.22
CA GLN A 454 -3.23 25.41 -16.42
C GLN A 454 -3.84 24.10 -16.93
N PHE A 455 -4.01 23.11 -16.04
CA PHE A 455 -4.44 21.78 -16.45
C PHE A 455 -5.96 21.71 -16.59
N THR A 456 -6.43 21.65 -17.82
CA THR A 456 -7.83 21.37 -18.14
C THR A 456 -8.24 19.96 -17.79
N GLU A 457 -7.30 19.01 -17.85
CA GLU A 457 -7.51 17.62 -17.49
C GLU A 457 -6.18 16.97 -17.07
N ILE A 458 -6.23 16.08 -16.08
CA ILE A 458 -5.10 15.30 -15.57
C ILE A 458 -5.37 13.82 -15.85
N LEU A 459 -4.53 13.19 -16.67
CA LEU A 459 -4.67 11.82 -17.10
C LEU A 459 -3.58 10.97 -16.44
N LEU A 460 -3.98 9.95 -15.67
CA LEU A 460 -3.08 9.01 -15.00
C LEU A 460 -3.24 7.62 -15.61
N ASP A 461 -2.16 7.11 -16.16
CA ASP A 461 -2.06 5.71 -16.62
C ASP A 461 -1.41 4.84 -15.53
N GLU A 462 -1.75 3.56 -15.52
CA GLU A 462 -1.35 2.58 -14.49
C GLU A 462 -1.61 3.08 -13.06
N TYR A 463 -2.81 3.62 -12.84
CA TYR A 463 -3.18 4.27 -11.59
C TYR A 463 -3.05 3.37 -10.34
N GLN A 464 -3.16 2.05 -10.50
CA GLN A 464 -2.99 1.10 -9.39
C GLN A 464 -1.59 1.12 -8.72
N ASP A 465 -0.58 1.65 -9.39
CA ASP A 465 0.79 1.75 -8.87
C ASP A 465 1.10 3.16 -8.31
N THR A 466 0.08 4.02 -8.18
CA THR A 466 0.20 5.37 -7.58
C THR A 466 0.29 5.27 -6.06
N ASN A 467 1.34 5.85 -5.47
CA ASN A 467 1.51 5.88 -4.02
C ASN A 467 0.71 7.04 -3.36
N ARG A 468 0.64 7.07 -2.03
CA ARG A 468 -0.12 8.11 -1.29
C ARG A 468 0.42 9.53 -1.50
N VAL A 469 1.74 9.68 -1.66
CA VAL A 469 2.39 11.00 -1.87
C VAL A 469 2.03 11.55 -3.26
N GLN A 470 2.11 10.70 -4.27
CA GLN A 470 1.71 11.00 -5.65
C GLN A 470 0.23 11.36 -5.74
N GLU A 471 -0.62 10.63 -5.04
CA GLU A 471 -2.05 10.95 -4.94
C GLU A 471 -2.27 12.34 -4.34
N ALA A 472 -1.59 12.66 -3.24
CA ALA A 472 -1.67 13.97 -2.61
C ALA A 472 -1.17 15.11 -3.52
N ILE A 473 -0.14 14.86 -4.33
CA ILE A 473 0.35 15.82 -5.34
C ILE A 473 -0.72 16.07 -6.39
N VAL A 474 -1.31 15.01 -6.95
CA VAL A 474 -2.36 15.09 -7.98
C VAL A 474 -3.59 15.81 -7.42
N ASP A 475 -4.00 15.49 -6.21
CA ASP A 475 -5.15 16.14 -5.56
C ASP A 475 -4.95 17.65 -5.41
N LEU A 476 -3.76 18.10 -5.02
CA LEU A 476 -3.47 19.53 -4.87
C LEU A 476 -3.53 20.30 -6.20
N ILE A 477 -3.22 19.66 -7.33
CA ILE A 477 -3.26 20.29 -8.66
C ILE A 477 -4.57 20.01 -9.41
N THR A 478 -5.48 19.22 -8.84
CA THR A 478 -6.79 18.93 -9.40
C THR A 478 -7.73 20.10 -9.18
N ARG A 479 -8.56 20.41 -10.19
CA ARG A 479 -9.52 21.51 -10.10
C ARG A 479 -10.58 21.24 -9.01
N PRO A 480 -11.01 22.24 -8.24
CA PRO A 480 -12.07 22.07 -7.25
C PRO A 480 -13.43 21.76 -7.91
N GLY A 481 -14.38 21.28 -7.11
CA GLY A 481 -15.73 20.95 -7.58
C GLY A 481 -15.82 19.51 -8.08
N ARG A 482 -16.29 19.30 -9.31
CA ARG A 482 -16.45 17.95 -9.89
C ARG A 482 -15.12 17.28 -10.25
N GLY A 483 -14.02 18.05 -10.29
CA GLY A 483 -12.69 17.56 -10.63
C GLY A 483 -12.45 17.42 -12.15
N ASN A 484 -11.22 17.03 -12.49
CA ASN A 484 -10.75 16.89 -13.87
C ASN A 484 -9.72 15.77 -14.03
N ARG A 485 -9.79 14.73 -13.19
CA ARG A 485 -8.90 13.56 -13.24
C ARG A 485 -9.50 12.46 -14.10
N PHE A 486 -8.70 11.86 -14.97
CA PHE A 486 -9.03 10.65 -15.70
C PHE A 486 -7.97 9.60 -15.39
N MET A 487 -8.38 8.53 -14.72
CA MET A 487 -7.47 7.51 -14.17
C MET A 487 -7.81 6.17 -14.81
N VAL A 488 -6.78 5.46 -15.27
CA VAL A 488 -6.95 4.13 -15.85
C VAL A 488 -6.01 3.16 -15.15
N GLY A 489 -6.52 1.98 -14.78
CA GLY A 489 -5.72 0.97 -14.11
C GLY A 489 -6.40 -0.39 -13.95
N ASP A 490 -5.67 -1.35 -13.42
CA ASP A 490 -6.17 -2.66 -13.05
C ASP A 490 -5.58 -3.09 -11.70
N VAL A 491 -6.43 -3.21 -10.68
CA VAL A 491 -6.03 -3.65 -9.34
C VAL A 491 -5.36 -5.03 -9.38
N LYS A 492 -5.75 -5.91 -10.32
CA LYS A 492 -5.15 -7.24 -10.48
C LYS A 492 -3.73 -7.19 -11.03
N GLN A 493 -3.32 -6.07 -11.61
CA GLN A 493 -1.97 -5.84 -12.17
C GLN A 493 -1.08 -5.00 -11.26
N SER A 494 -1.55 -4.63 -10.06
CA SER A 494 -0.70 -3.93 -9.08
C SER A 494 0.50 -4.81 -8.73
N ILE A 495 1.69 -4.35 -9.13
CA ILE A 495 2.98 -5.01 -8.84
C ILE A 495 3.74 -4.27 -7.72
N VAL A 496 3.34 -3.03 -7.43
CA VAL A 496 3.82 -2.25 -6.29
C VAL A 496 2.69 -2.14 -5.28
N ARG A 497 2.90 -2.62 -4.05
CA ARG A 497 1.94 -2.40 -2.96
C ARG A 497 2.04 -0.94 -2.51
N PRO A 498 0.95 -0.14 -2.59
CA PRO A 498 0.94 1.26 -2.21
C PRO A 498 1.05 1.49 -0.69
#